data_AF-A0A3S9V059-F1
#
_entry.id   AF-A0A3S9V059-F1
#
_cell.length_a   1.000
_cell.length_b   1.000
_cell.length_c   1.000
_cell.angle_alpha   90.00
_cell.angle_beta   90.00
_cell.angle_gamma   90.00
#
_symmetry.space_group_name_H-M   'P 1'
#
loop_
_entity.id
_entity.type
_entity.pdbx_description
1 polymer ?
#
loop_
_entity_poly.entity_id
_entity_poly.type
_entity_poly.pdbx_seq_one_letter_code
_entity_poly.pdbx_strand_id
1 'polypeptide(L)'
;MNQYVEAFLDDVWSQIIPVYERESKRIQELKNRSRLQAGVNDYFKVSWKNEQQGGGYGTIYIDLYEPFDWSDSSYTVEAGSYIEGLLEMKDEALLEELYSALRAQVEETFQSDRYGSRFFDYRMELILELERGSAAQHRQEVLINEHKLQVLKQELAAFIQSKVLAELPVRPNEDDEFFFARHLLNPQFFAQKSDIIDPLIQRLNDKHRANRSRLEQWSYQYTSALREWAEKQFLERYFDRTGNFGHEWLLKEGAKASLPNADAIEFFLYAALQIGRKKPDTRKEYLELAKQLGSEQAANYLQQGSGRYESMRQGSLFQGKANDILQTIDIRIASEEEAAYREALDYVISLLEQGFPKGYKLTLRSKAKNYLPVKKLAKSQQHQFFANCVQYPDLFPRVAKYVEAALEEFAWYGDVEPGEKSAMPGTYAVFGLGLYSEVYYPLVQRYMELVDTEHQSVQDGYAEAFVEAHGLSVQQMPVLISILLGGNESAGAVKNIVIDSLELADALVHELAAKEDYQREYVLYRIFGSRSKLAQRAKKETSPLKDKLQILLAWMR
;
A
#
# COMPACT_ATOMS: atom_id res chain seq x y z
N MET A 1 -25.15 47.21 0.30
CA MET A 1 -24.37 46.50 1.33
C MET A 1 -24.47 47.32 2.60
N ASN A 2 -24.81 46.71 3.73
CA ASN A 2 -24.76 47.37 5.03
C ASN A 2 -23.32 47.82 5.35
N GLN A 3 -23.14 49.03 5.87
CA GLN A 3 -21.83 49.59 6.22
C GLN A 3 -21.03 48.71 7.19
N TYR A 4 -21.73 47.96 8.06
CA TYR A 4 -21.07 47.07 9.02
C TYR A 4 -20.56 45.79 8.35
N VAL A 5 -21.27 45.30 7.32
CA VAL A 5 -20.85 44.15 6.50
C VAL A 5 -19.66 44.55 5.62
N GLU A 6 -19.69 45.76 5.06
CA GLU A 6 -18.57 46.33 4.31
C GLU A 6 -17.30 46.40 5.16
N ALA A 7 -17.38 46.96 6.37
CA ALA A 7 -16.25 47.06 7.28
C ALA A 7 -15.69 45.68 7.70
N PHE A 8 -16.55 44.69 7.95
CA PHE A 8 -16.11 43.32 8.24
C PHE A 8 -15.32 42.72 7.06
N LEU A 9 -15.82 42.91 5.84
CA LEU A 9 -15.18 42.37 4.64
C LEU A 9 -13.88 43.12 4.31
N ASP A 10 -13.81 44.42 4.56
CA ASP A 10 -12.58 45.19 4.41
C ASP A 10 -11.46 44.65 5.30
N ASP A 11 -11.77 44.29 6.55
CA ASP A 11 -10.82 43.63 7.46
C ASP A 11 -10.36 42.28 6.91
N VAL A 12 -11.28 41.44 6.41
CA VAL A 12 -10.94 40.16 5.77
C VAL A 12 -10.01 40.36 4.57
N TRP A 13 -10.36 41.25 3.63
CA TRP A 13 -9.59 41.41 2.40
C TRP A 13 -8.28 42.15 2.58
N SER A 14 -8.21 43.08 3.53
CA SER A 14 -6.95 43.77 3.87
C SER A 14 -5.86 42.79 4.30
N GLN A 15 -6.25 41.71 4.99
CA GLN A 15 -5.37 40.63 5.41
C GLN A 15 -5.01 39.69 4.26
N ILE A 16 -5.98 39.36 3.38
CA ILE A 16 -5.80 38.35 2.34
C ILE A 16 -5.12 38.85 1.07
N ILE A 17 -5.38 40.09 0.64
CA ILE A 17 -4.75 40.66 -0.57
C ILE A 17 -3.22 40.50 -0.58
N PRO A 18 -2.45 40.91 0.46
CA PRO A 18 -1.00 40.77 0.44
C PRO A 18 -0.55 39.30 0.45
N VAL A 19 -1.32 38.41 1.09
CA VAL A 19 -1.05 36.97 1.10
C VAL A 19 -1.21 36.39 -0.30
N TYR A 20 -2.32 36.70 -0.99
CA TYR A 20 -2.57 36.27 -2.37
C TYR A 20 -1.55 36.84 -3.35
N GLU A 21 -1.13 38.09 -3.19
CA GLU A 21 -0.08 38.68 -4.05
C GLU A 21 1.27 37.96 -3.89
N ARG A 22 1.64 37.60 -2.65
CA ARG A 22 2.86 36.84 -2.38
C ARG A 22 2.77 35.42 -2.92
N GLU A 23 1.67 34.73 -2.65
CA GLU A 23 1.44 33.37 -3.14
C GLU A 23 1.36 33.32 -4.66
N SER A 24 0.77 34.32 -5.30
CA SER A 24 0.70 34.42 -6.77
C SER A 24 2.09 34.42 -7.39
N LYS A 25 3.02 35.22 -6.85
CA LYS A 25 4.42 35.25 -7.29
C LYS A 25 5.07 33.87 -7.15
N ARG A 26 4.94 33.25 -5.96
CA ARG A 26 5.48 31.91 -5.70
C ARG A 26 4.93 30.87 -6.68
N ILE A 27 3.62 30.90 -6.93
CA ILE A 27 2.93 29.95 -7.81
C ILE A 27 3.35 30.13 -9.28
N GLN A 28 3.59 31.37 -9.72
CA GLN A 28 4.06 31.66 -11.07
C GLN A 28 5.51 31.22 -11.33
N GLU A 29 6.33 31.12 -10.28
CA GLU A 29 7.72 30.66 -10.36
C GLU A 29 7.87 29.13 -10.40
N LEU A 30 6.81 28.39 -10.07
CA LEU A 30 6.80 26.92 -10.08
C LEU A 30 7.04 26.37 -11.49
N LYS A 31 8.11 25.60 -11.65
CA LYS A 31 8.45 24.90 -12.90
C LYS A 31 7.78 23.53 -12.96
N ASN A 32 7.62 22.99 -14.17
CA ASN A 32 7.19 21.61 -14.43
C ASN A 32 5.79 21.23 -13.89
N ARG A 33 4.85 22.16 -13.86
CA ARG A 33 3.48 21.86 -13.40
C ARG A 33 2.72 21.00 -14.42
N SER A 34 1.95 20.04 -13.91
CA SER A 34 1.05 19.25 -14.73
C SER A 34 0.00 20.15 -15.40
N ARG A 35 -0.30 19.88 -16.67
CA ARG A 35 -1.41 20.57 -17.36
C ARG A 35 -2.77 20.19 -16.78
N LEU A 36 -2.85 19.04 -16.11
CA LEU A 36 -4.04 18.54 -15.44
C LEU A 36 -4.35 19.28 -14.13
N GLN A 37 -3.47 20.15 -13.65
CA GLN A 37 -3.75 20.96 -12.47
C GLN A 37 -4.30 22.34 -12.88
N ALA A 38 -5.60 22.58 -12.78
CA ALA A 38 -6.17 23.89 -13.16
C ALA A 38 -5.67 25.04 -12.27
N GLY A 39 -5.46 24.80 -10.97
CA GLY A 39 -4.85 25.76 -10.07
C GLY A 39 -4.37 25.16 -8.75
N VAL A 40 -4.00 26.01 -7.78
CA VAL A 40 -3.46 25.56 -6.48
C VAL A 40 -4.47 25.72 -5.36
N ASN A 41 -5.15 26.86 -5.31
CA ASN A 41 -6.02 27.22 -4.19
C ASN A 41 -7.48 26.93 -4.54
N ASP A 42 -8.16 26.20 -3.67
CA ASP A 42 -9.54 25.75 -3.85
C ASP A 42 -10.37 25.83 -2.55
N TYR A 43 -9.88 26.54 -1.53
CA TYR A 43 -10.53 26.67 -0.23
C TYR A 43 -10.46 28.10 0.32
N PHE A 44 -11.57 28.57 0.89
CA PHE A 44 -11.67 29.85 1.57
C PHE A 44 -12.70 29.78 2.70
N LYS A 45 -12.24 29.79 3.95
CA LYS A 45 -13.12 29.87 5.13
C LYS A 45 -12.89 31.16 5.88
N VAL A 46 -13.98 31.82 6.27
CA VAL A 46 -13.96 32.95 7.20
C VAL A 46 -14.76 32.54 8.43
N SER A 47 -14.18 32.70 9.61
CA SER A 47 -14.84 32.45 10.89
C SER A 47 -14.76 33.69 11.77
N TRP A 48 -15.81 34.00 12.51
CA TRP A 48 -15.74 35.01 13.59
C TRP A 48 -16.07 34.36 14.92
N LYS A 49 -15.21 34.60 15.92
CA LYS A 49 -15.39 34.09 17.28
C LYS A 49 -15.35 35.21 18.31
N ASN A 50 -16.31 35.19 19.22
CA ASN A 50 -16.38 36.10 20.35
C ASN A 50 -15.64 35.51 21.57
N GLU A 51 -14.40 35.91 21.79
CA GLU A 51 -13.64 35.53 22.98
C GLU A 51 -14.16 36.30 24.21
N GLN A 52 -15.08 35.69 24.97
CA GLN A 52 -15.77 36.30 26.11
C GLN A 52 -14.88 36.81 27.28
N GLN A 53 -13.55 36.75 27.20
CA GLN A 53 -12.65 37.10 28.31
C GLN A 53 -11.79 38.36 28.10
N GLY A 54 -11.88 39.05 26.96
CA GLY A 54 -10.88 40.06 26.57
C GLY A 54 -11.38 41.40 26.05
N GLY A 55 -12.54 41.93 26.48
CA GLY A 55 -12.90 43.35 26.26
C GLY A 55 -12.78 43.92 24.84
N GLY A 56 -12.96 43.09 23.80
CA GLY A 56 -12.88 43.46 22.38
C GLY A 56 -14.05 42.91 21.57
N TYR A 57 -14.04 43.15 20.26
CA TYR A 57 -15.15 42.77 19.36
C TYR A 57 -15.01 41.35 18.77
N GLY A 58 -14.11 40.53 19.32
CA GLY A 58 -13.80 39.18 18.85
C GLY A 58 -12.74 39.15 17.75
N THR A 59 -12.47 37.94 17.23
CA THR A 59 -11.41 37.68 16.26
C THR A 59 -12.00 37.08 14.98
N ILE A 60 -11.56 37.58 13.84
CA ILE A 60 -11.83 37.00 12.52
C ILE A 60 -10.68 36.07 12.17
N TYR A 61 -11.01 34.81 11.87
CA TYR A 61 -10.09 33.78 11.41
C TYR A 61 -10.32 33.52 9.92
N ILE A 62 -9.26 33.42 9.14
CA ILE A 62 -9.32 33.21 7.70
C ILE A 62 -8.41 32.04 7.34
N ASP A 63 -9.01 30.98 6.79
CA ASP A 63 -8.30 29.79 6.35
C ASP A 63 -8.32 29.69 4.83
N LEU A 64 -7.14 29.54 4.25
CA LEU A 64 -6.95 29.37 2.81
C LEU A 64 -6.77 27.90 2.40
N TYR A 65 -6.79 27.00 3.38
CA TYR A 65 -6.69 25.55 3.23
C TYR A 65 -7.55 24.90 4.32
N GLU A 66 -8.06 23.71 4.06
CA GLU A 66 -8.80 22.95 5.07
C GLU A 66 -7.91 22.75 6.32
N PRO A 67 -8.30 23.29 7.49
CA PRO A 67 -7.45 23.23 8.68
C PRO A 67 -7.37 21.80 9.19
N PHE A 68 -6.18 21.38 9.62
CA PHE A 68 -6.04 20.12 10.37
C PHE A 68 -6.65 20.28 11.75
N ASP A 69 -7.26 19.21 12.28
CA ASP A 69 -7.89 19.17 13.63
C ASP A 69 -6.97 19.61 14.79
N TRP A 70 -5.66 19.68 14.57
CA TRP A 70 -4.63 20.01 15.54
C TRP A 70 -3.82 21.28 15.21
N SER A 71 -4.20 22.01 14.15
CA SER A 71 -3.45 23.16 13.66
C SER A 71 -4.24 24.45 13.78
N ASP A 72 -3.58 25.52 14.24
CA ASP A 72 -4.11 26.90 14.30
C ASP A 72 -3.35 27.78 13.29
N SER A 73 -3.45 27.42 12.01
CA SER A 73 -2.76 28.11 10.91
C SER A 73 -3.55 29.27 10.30
N SER A 74 -4.68 29.64 10.92
CA SER A 74 -5.56 30.67 10.42
C SER A 74 -4.89 32.04 10.43
N TYR A 75 -5.16 32.86 9.42
CA TYR A 75 -4.86 34.28 9.49
C TYR A 75 -5.87 34.96 10.41
N THR A 76 -5.40 35.78 11.35
CA THR A 76 -6.26 36.42 12.34
C THR A 76 -6.31 37.94 12.15
N VAL A 77 -7.50 38.51 12.32
CA VAL A 77 -7.72 39.97 12.38
C VAL A 77 -8.58 40.28 13.60
N GLU A 78 -8.16 41.23 14.44
CA GLU A 78 -9.00 41.73 15.54
C GLU A 78 -10.18 42.50 14.95
N ALA A 79 -11.40 42.11 15.30
CA ALA A 79 -12.58 42.75 14.74
C ALA A 79 -12.79 44.17 15.31
N GLY A 80 -13.36 45.06 14.49
CA GLY A 80 -13.65 46.44 14.86
C GLY A 80 -15.03 46.65 15.51
N SER A 81 -15.32 47.90 15.90
CA SER A 81 -16.60 48.26 16.55
C SER A 81 -17.84 48.06 15.68
N TYR A 82 -17.68 47.86 14.37
CA TYR A 82 -18.77 47.50 13.46
C TYR A 82 -19.47 46.19 13.84
N ILE A 83 -18.81 45.31 14.61
CA ILE A 83 -19.42 44.08 15.13
C ILE A 83 -20.65 44.39 15.99
N GLU A 84 -20.69 45.49 16.74
CA GLU A 84 -21.87 45.87 17.52
C GLU A 84 -23.09 46.04 16.60
N GLY A 85 -22.91 46.73 15.47
CA GLY A 85 -23.96 46.92 14.46
C GLY A 85 -24.35 45.63 13.74
N LEU A 86 -23.43 44.68 13.55
CA LEU A 86 -23.76 43.34 13.04
C LEU A 86 -24.58 42.54 14.04
N LEU A 87 -24.27 42.64 15.35
CA LEU A 87 -24.94 41.89 16.41
C LEU A 87 -26.37 42.40 16.72
N GLU A 88 -26.73 43.61 16.27
CA GLU A 88 -28.11 44.12 16.30
C GLU A 88 -29.04 43.38 15.32
N MET A 89 -28.48 42.73 14.29
CA MET A 89 -29.24 41.93 13.33
C MET A 89 -29.65 40.59 13.92
N LYS A 90 -30.75 40.02 13.39
CA LYS A 90 -31.13 38.62 13.68
C LYS A 90 -30.14 37.68 13.02
N ASP A 91 -29.80 36.59 13.71
CA ASP A 91 -28.74 35.65 13.29
C ASP A 91 -28.90 35.15 11.84
N GLU A 92 -30.08 34.69 11.44
CA GLU A 92 -30.33 34.22 10.07
C GLU A 92 -30.13 35.30 9.01
N ALA A 93 -30.56 36.53 9.30
CA ALA A 93 -30.43 37.66 8.37
C ALA A 93 -28.98 38.15 8.28
N LEU A 94 -28.25 38.14 9.39
CA LEU A 94 -26.83 38.45 9.44
C LEU A 94 -26.03 37.43 8.62
N LEU A 95 -26.24 36.14 8.87
CA LEU A 95 -25.55 35.07 8.15
C LEU A 95 -25.83 35.14 6.65
N GLU A 96 -27.08 35.37 6.24
CA GLU A 96 -27.44 35.51 4.82
C GLU A 96 -26.78 36.74 4.17
N GLU A 97 -26.85 37.91 4.82
CA GLU A 97 -26.31 39.16 4.26
C GLU A 97 -24.78 39.12 4.17
N LEU A 98 -24.11 38.68 5.24
CA LEU A 98 -22.66 38.57 5.28
C LEU A 98 -22.15 37.51 4.31
N TYR A 99 -22.82 36.35 4.25
CA TYR A 99 -22.45 35.30 3.30
C TYR A 99 -22.63 35.77 1.85
N SER A 100 -23.74 36.41 1.53
CA SER A 100 -24.02 36.91 0.18
C SER A 100 -22.97 37.92 -0.28
N ALA A 101 -22.57 38.84 0.61
CA ALA A 101 -21.55 39.84 0.32
C ALA A 101 -20.14 39.22 0.19
N LEU A 102 -19.78 38.31 1.11
CA LEU A 102 -18.52 37.55 1.03
C LEU A 102 -18.42 36.75 -0.27
N ARG A 103 -19.49 36.01 -0.59
CA ARG A 103 -19.60 35.21 -1.81
C ARG A 103 -19.41 36.07 -3.05
N ALA A 104 -20.01 37.27 -3.12
CA ALA A 104 -19.87 38.16 -4.26
C ALA A 104 -18.40 38.58 -4.50
N GLN A 105 -17.68 38.96 -3.45
CA GLN A 105 -16.28 39.38 -3.56
C GLN A 105 -15.32 38.20 -3.84
N VAL A 106 -15.57 37.05 -3.22
CA VAL A 106 -14.81 35.82 -3.50
C VAL A 106 -15.04 35.37 -4.93
N GLU A 107 -16.28 35.33 -5.40
CA GLU A 107 -16.65 34.96 -6.77
C GLU A 107 -16.00 35.90 -7.79
N GLU A 108 -16.07 37.23 -7.59
CA GLU A 108 -15.42 38.21 -8.46
C GLU A 108 -13.92 37.93 -8.58
N THR A 109 -13.27 37.71 -7.44
CA THR A 109 -11.83 37.43 -7.38
C THR A 109 -11.48 36.09 -8.04
N PHE A 110 -12.29 35.05 -7.78
CA PHE A 110 -12.12 33.68 -8.26
C PHE A 110 -12.34 33.54 -9.77
N GLN A 111 -13.27 34.30 -10.32
CA GLN A 111 -13.54 34.36 -11.77
C GLN A 111 -12.54 35.26 -12.51
N SER A 112 -11.83 36.14 -11.79
CA SER A 112 -10.80 37.00 -12.37
C SER A 112 -9.47 36.27 -12.61
N ASP A 113 -8.66 36.82 -13.52
CA ASP A 113 -7.26 36.39 -13.74
C ASP A 113 -6.23 37.22 -12.95
N ARG A 114 -6.67 37.98 -11.92
CA ARG A 114 -5.83 38.94 -11.17
C ARG A 114 -4.52 38.31 -10.64
N TYR A 115 -4.62 37.10 -10.10
CA TYR A 115 -3.49 36.39 -9.49
C TYR A 115 -2.82 35.39 -10.44
N GLY A 116 -3.21 35.41 -11.72
CA GLY A 116 -2.75 34.47 -12.74
C GLY A 116 -3.64 33.23 -12.88
N SER A 117 -3.65 32.67 -14.08
CA SER A 117 -4.57 31.60 -14.50
C SER A 117 -4.47 30.30 -13.68
N ARG A 118 -3.35 30.07 -12.99
CA ARG A 118 -3.06 28.86 -12.20
C ARG A 118 -3.09 29.08 -10.69
N PHE A 119 -3.56 30.25 -10.23
CA PHE A 119 -3.65 30.55 -8.80
C PHE A 119 -4.80 29.77 -8.17
N PHE A 120 -6.03 30.08 -8.56
CA PHE A 120 -7.21 29.33 -8.16
C PHE A 120 -7.42 28.10 -9.05
N ASP A 121 -7.85 27.00 -8.44
CA ASP A 121 -8.39 25.86 -9.17
C ASP A 121 -9.69 26.24 -9.90
N TYR A 122 -10.31 25.31 -10.62
CA TYR A 122 -11.61 25.49 -11.24
C TYR A 122 -12.75 25.37 -10.20
N ARG A 123 -12.48 24.76 -9.04
CA ARG A 123 -13.39 24.61 -7.89
C ARG A 123 -12.90 25.47 -6.73
N MET A 124 -13.81 26.08 -5.98
CA MET A 124 -13.51 26.78 -4.73
C MET A 124 -14.55 26.43 -3.68
N GLU A 125 -14.11 25.98 -2.51
CA GLU A 125 -14.95 25.74 -1.35
C GLU A 125 -14.99 26.99 -0.48
N LEU A 126 -16.18 27.58 -0.34
CA LEU A 126 -16.41 28.81 0.41
C LEU A 126 -17.21 28.52 1.67
N ILE A 127 -16.66 28.85 2.83
CA ILE A 127 -17.28 28.64 4.14
C ILE A 127 -17.33 29.96 4.92
N LEU A 128 -18.46 30.24 5.55
CA LEU A 128 -18.60 31.28 6.58
C LEU A 128 -19.08 30.62 7.87
N GLU A 129 -18.42 30.90 8.98
CA GLU A 129 -18.78 30.43 10.32
C GLU A 129 -18.89 31.61 11.30
N LEU A 130 -19.99 31.68 12.04
CA LEU A 130 -20.23 32.72 13.04
C LEU A 130 -20.52 32.07 14.39
N GLU A 131 -19.67 32.31 15.38
CA GLU A 131 -19.83 31.80 16.74
C GLU A 131 -20.45 32.85 17.65
N ARG A 132 -21.74 32.67 17.98
CA ARG A 132 -22.48 33.55 18.90
C ARG A 132 -22.90 32.77 20.15
N GLY A 133 -22.17 32.96 21.25
CA GLY A 133 -22.46 32.24 22.50
C GLY A 133 -22.08 30.76 22.40
N SER A 134 -22.99 29.83 22.70
CA SER A 134 -22.70 28.39 22.71
C SER A 134 -23.02 27.65 21.40
N ALA A 135 -23.45 28.36 20.35
CA ALA A 135 -23.84 27.77 19.07
C ALA A 135 -23.12 28.47 17.92
N ALA A 136 -22.43 27.68 17.09
CA ALA A 136 -21.84 28.14 15.83
C ALA A 136 -22.83 27.92 14.69
N GLN A 137 -23.07 28.96 13.91
CA GLN A 137 -23.80 28.89 12.65
C GLN A 137 -22.80 28.88 11.51
N HIS A 138 -23.04 28.09 10.48
CA HIS A 138 -22.16 28.07 9.32
C HIS A 138 -22.93 27.93 8.01
N ARG A 139 -22.31 28.37 6.93
CA ARG A 139 -22.77 28.18 5.57
C ARG A 139 -21.61 27.84 4.66
N GLN A 140 -21.84 26.91 3.75
CA GLN A 140 -20.84 26.35 2.85
C GLN A 140 -21.41 26.21 1.44
N GLU A 141 -20.63 26.54 0.43
CA GLU A 141 -20.93 26.34 -0.99
C GLU A 141 -19.66 25.99 -1.74
N VAL A 142 -19.83 25.29 -2.86
CA VAL A 142 -18.75 25.06 -3.83
C VAL A 142 -19.01 25.92 -5.06
N LEU A 143 -18.12 26.89 -5.30
CA LEU A 143 -18.12 27.76 -6.47
C LEU A 143 -17.34 27.08 -7.61
N ILE A 144 -17.80 27.28 -8.85
CA ILE A 144 -17.22 26.66 -10.05
C ILE A 144 -16.88 27.72 -11.08
N ASN A 145 -15.62 27.75 -11.50
CA ASN A 145 -15.18 28.49 -12.67
C ASN A 145 -15.39 27.61 -13.91
N GLU A 146 -16.53 27.81 -14.57
CA GLU A 146 -16.95 27.01 -15.72
C GLU A 146 -15.94 27.07 -16.88
N HIS A 147 -15.34 28.23 -17.13
CA HIS A 147 -14.34 28.37 -18.17
C HIS A 147 -13.11 27.47 -17.90
N LYS A 148 -12.56 27.53 -16.68
CA LYS A 148 -11.44 26.65 -16.27
C LYS A 148 -11.82 25.18 -16.30
N LEU A 149 -13.04 24.83 -15.87
CA LEU A 149 -13.54 23.45 -15.91
C LEU A 149 -13.57 22.92 -17.35
N GLN A 150 -14.06 23.70 -18.32
CA GLN A 150 -14.09 23.29 -19.72
C GLN A 150 -12.69 23.18 -20.34
N VAL A 151 -11.78 24.11 -20.01
CA VAL A 151 -10.38 24.01 -20.44
C VAL A 151 -9.73 22.75 -19.88
N LEU A 152 -9.93 22.45 -18.59
CA LEU A 152 -9.36 21.26 -17.97
C LEU A 152 -9.95 19.96 -18.58
N LYS A 153 -11.24 19.94 -18.93
CA LYS A 153 -11.85 18.82 -19.67
C LYS A 153 -11.16 18.57 -21.01
N GLN A 154 -10.84 19.63 -21.75
CA GLN A 154 -10.14 19.51 -23.03
C GLN A 154 -8.70 19.03 -22.85
N GLU A 155 -7.96 19.57 -21.88
CA GLU A 155 -6.59 19.14 -21.55
C GLU A 155 -6.56 17.67 -21.10
N LEU A 156 -7.52 17.25 -20.27
CA LEU A 156 -7.65 15.87 -19.82
C LEU A 156 -7.95 14.91 -20.97
N ALA A 157 -8.86 15.28 -21.88
CA ALA A 157 -9.15 14.48 -23.07
C ALA A 157 -7.91 14.36 -23.98
N ALA A 158 -7.19 15.46 -24.21
CA ALA A 158 -5.96 15.47 -24.98
C ALA A 158 -4.85 14.64 -24.31
N PHE A 159 -4.73 14.70 -22.99
CA PHE A 159 -3.80 13.91 -22.20
C PHE A 159 -4.08 12.41 -22.31
N ILE A 160 -5.35 11.99 -22.20
CA ILE A 160 -5.73 10.59 -22.34
C ILE A 160 -5.30 10.06 -23.71
N GLN A 161 -5.59 10.79 -24.79
CA GLN A 161 -5.21 10.35 -26.13
C GLN A 161 -3.68 10.32 -26.33
N SER A 162 -2.99 11.38 -25.92
CA SER A 162 -1.57 11.57 -26.23
C SER A 162 -0.60 10.87 -25.27
N LYS A 163 -1.03 10.54 -24.04
CA LYS A 163 -0.16 9.98 -22.99
C LYS A 163 -0.63 8.63 -22.47
N VAL A 164 -1.93 8.46 -22.22
CA VAL A 164 -2.47 7.21 -21.67
C VAL A 164 -2.64 6.17 -22.78
N LEU A 165 -3.42 6.48 -23.81
CA LEU A 165 -3.76 5.56 -24.90
C LEU A 165 -2.64 5.41 -25.92
N ALA A 166 -1.83 6.44 -26.15
CA ALA A 166 -0.67 6.37 -27.05
C ALA A 166 0.23 5.16 -26.76
N GLU A 167 0.85 4.60 -27.79
CA GLU A 167 1.75 3.45 -27.62
C GLU A 167 3.08 3.82 -26.97
N LEU A 168 3.78 2.81 -26.46
CA LEU A 168 5.16 2.95 -26.02
C LEU A 168 6.04 3.45 -27.18
N PRO A 169 7.06 4.30 -26.92
CA PRO A 169 7.65 4.61 -25.61
C PRO A 169 6.99 5.77 -24.83
N VAL A 170 5.93 6.38 -25.35
CA VAL A 170 5.30 7.56 -24.75
C VAL A 170 4.70 7.21 -23.39
N ARG A 171 5.04 7.97 -22.35
CA ARG A 171 4.53 7.84 -20.98
C ARG A 171 4.10 9.19 -20.41
N PRO A 172 3.09 9.22 -19.52
CA PRO A 172 2.91 10.33 -18.60
C PRO A 172 4.14 10.54 -17.72
N ASN A 173 4.34 11.78 -17.25
CA ASN A 173 5.27 12.04 -16.17
C ASN A 173 4.63 11.70 -14.82
N GLU A 174 5.42 11.64 -13.75
CA GLU A 174 4.94 11.22 -12.42
C GLU A 174 3.86 12.15 -11.86
N ASP A 175 4.07 13.46 -11.96
CA ASP A 175 3.12 14.45 -11.45
C ASP A 175 1.79 14.40 -12.21
N ASP A 176 1.81 14.08 -13.50
CA ASP A 176 0.58 13.96 -14.30
C ASP A 176 -0.27 12.78 -13.81
N GLU A 177 0.35 11.69 -13.39
CA GLU A 177 -0.37 10.51 -12.87
C GLU A 177 -1.07 10.79 -11.54
N PHE A 178 -0.47 11.60 -10.68
CA PHE A 178 -1.10 12.06 -9.43
C PHE A 178 -2.43 12.79 -9.69
N PHE A 179 -2.44 13.74 -10.62
CA PHE A 179 -3.65 14.50 -10.97
C PHE A 179 -4.63 13.65 -11.77
N PHE A 180 -4.13 12.84 -12.70
CA PHE A 180 -4.96 11.96 -13.51
C PHE A 180 -5.76 10.98 -12.66
N ALA A 181 -5.13 10.34 -11.66
CA ALA A 181 -5.80 9.44 -10.73
C ALA A 181 -6.99 10.10 -10.00
N ARG A 182 -6.84 11.36 -9.57
CA ARG A 182 -7.92 12.11 -8.91
C ARG A 182 -9.01 12.53 -9.88
N HIS A 183 -8.65 12.94 -11.09
CA HIS A 183 -9.62 13.30 -12.11
C HIS A 183 -10.51 12.14 -12.52
N LEU A 184 -9.96 10.91 -12.59
CA LEU A 184 -10.74 9.70 -12.86
C LEU A 184 -11.91 9.54 -11.88
N LEU A 185 -11.75 9.96 -10.63
CA LEU A 185 -12.75 9.77 -9.57
C LEU A 185 -13.59 10.99 -9.26
N ASN A 186 -13.42 12.04 -10.07
CA ASN A 186 -14.18 13.26 -9.94
C ASN A 186 -15.43 13.18 -10.84
N PRO A 187 -16.64 13.28 -10.27
CA PRO A 187 -17.89 13.11 -11.01
C PRO A 187 -18.13 14.18 -12.08
N GLN A 188 -17.40 15.30 -12.06
CA GLN A 188 -17.49 16.34 -13.09
C GLN A 188 -16.74 15.97 -14.37
N PHE A 189 -15.81 15.02 -14.30
CA PHE A 189 -15.03 14.52 -15.45
C PHE A 189 -15.49 13.13 -15.90
N PHE A 190 -15.80 12.22 -14.97
CA PHE A 190 -16.22 10.86 -15.29
C PHE A 190 -17.43 10.41 -14.50
N ALA A 191 -18.31 9.64 -15.15
CA ALA A 191 -19.28 8.85 -14.44
C ALA A 191 -18.54 7.80 -13.59
N GLN A 192 -18.96 7.67 -12.33
CA GLN A 192 -18.31 6.80 -11.35
C GLN A 192 -18.74 5.34 -11.57
N LYS A 193 -18.23 4.76 -12.66
CA LYS A 193 -18.48 3.38 -13.09
C LYS A 193 -17.18 2.68 -13.45
N SER A 194 -17.09 1.40 -13.09
CA SER A 194 -15.88 0.59 -13.26
C SER A 194 -15.53 0.38 -14.74
N ASP A 195 -16.54 0.20 -15.61
CA ASP A 195 -16.39 0.02 -17.06
C ASP A 195 -15.82 1.25 -17.79
N ILE A 196 -15.92 2.44 -17.18
CA ILE A 196 -15.34 3.69 -17.70
C ILE A 196 -13.93 3.90 -17.15
N ILE A 197 -13.73 3.67 -15.85
CA ILE A 197 -12.49 4.05 -15.15
C ILE A 197 -11.43 2.95 -15.22
N ASP A 198 -11.80 1.68 -15.06
CA ASP A 198 -10.84 0.55 -15.03
C ASP A 198 -10.01 0.45 -16.33
N PRO A 199 -10.56 0.61 -17.56
CA PRO A 199 -9.76 0.52 -18.76
C PRO A 199 -8.59 1.52 -18.82
N LEU A 200 -8.79 2.73 -18.28
CA LEU A 200 -7.74 3.76 -18.22
C LEU A 200 -6.67 3.40 -17.18
N ILE A 201 -7.08 2.83 -16.06
CA ILE A 201 -6.15 2.33 -15.03
C ILE A 201 -5.33 1.16 -15.56
N GLN A 202 -5.98 0.18 -16.20
CA GLN A 202 -5.30 -0.99 -16.75
C GLN A 202 -4.35 -0.61 -17.89
N ARG A 203 -4.70 0.37 -18.72
CA ARG A 203 -3.79 0.84 -19.78
C ARG A 203 -2.46 1.35 -19.21
N LEU A 204 -2.48 2.09 -18.11
CA LEU A 204 -1.25 2.53 -17.46
C LEU A 204 -0.54 1.41 -16.69
N ASN A 205 -1.29 0.47 -16.07
CA ASN A 205 -0.68 -0.73 -15.49
C ASN A 205 0.12 -1.51 -16.54
N ASP A 206 -0.45 -1.73 -17.72
CA ASP A 206 0.21 -2.44 -18.82
C ASP A 206 1.43 -1.69 -19.35
N LYS A 207 1.32 -0.37 -19.48
CA LYS A 207 2.41 0.50 -19.95
C LYS A 207 3.61 0.50 -18.99
N HIS A 208 3.35 0.39 -17.70
CA HIS A 208 4.37 0.37 -16.64
C HIS A 208 4.80 -1.03 -16.23
N ARG A 209 4.21 -2.10 -16.79
CA ARG A 209 4.49 -3.49 -16.39
C ARG A 209 5.98 -3.84 -16.40
N ALA A 210 6.72 -3.33 -17.38
CA ALA A 210 8.18 -3.56 -17.51
C ALA A 210 9.03 -2.65 -16.60
N ASN A 211 8.46 -1.62 -15.97
CA ASN A 211 9.14 -0.74 -15.02
C ASN A 211 8.40 -0.76 -13.68
N ARG A 212 8.89 -1.61 -12.78
CA ARG A 212 8.23 -1.89 -11.51
C ARG A 212 8.06 -0.66 -10.62
N SER A 213 9.09 0.19 -10.51
CA SER A 213 9.01 1.43 -9.71
C SER A 213 7.86 2.33 -10.20
N ARG A 214 7.75 2.50 -11.53
CA ARG A 214 6.64 3.25 -12.13
C ARG A 214 5.28 2.59 -11.89
N LEU A 215 5.21 1.27 -11.98
CA LEU A 215 3.97 0.53 -11.72
C LEU A 215 3.53 0.67 -10.26
N GLU A 216 4.46 0.59 -9.31
CA GLU A 216 4.18 0.76 -7.88
C GLU A 216 3.73 2.18 -7.55
N GLN A 217 4.38 3.19 -8.14
CA GLN A 217 3.97 4.58 -7.99
C GLN A 217 2.58 4.82 -8.57
N TRP A 218 2.29 4.37 -9.79
CA TRP A 218 0.95 4.47 -10.38
C TRP A 218 -0.09 3.74 -9.52
N SER A 219 0.24 2.53 -9.04
CA SER A 219 -0.59 1.75 -8.13
C SER A 219 -0.93 2.50 -6.85
N TYR A 220 0.05 3.19 -6.27
CA TYR A 220 -0.14 4.05 -5.13
C TYR A 220 -1.11 5.21 -5.45
N GLN A 221 -0.91 5.90 -6.58
CA GLN A 221 -1.74 7.06 -6.94
C GLN A 221 -3.22 6.71 -7.11
N TYR A 222 -3.56 5.72 -7.94
CA TYR A 222 -4.98 5.37 -8.13
C TYR A 222 -5.59 4.72 -6.89
N THR A 223 -4.82 3.97 -6.10
CA THR A 223 -5.31 3.38 -4.83
C THR A 223 -5.62 4.47 -3.82
N SER A 224 -4.75 5.48 -3.72
CA SER A 224 -4.95 6.63 -2.84
C SER A 224 -6.19 7.43 -3.25
N ALA A 225 -6.33 7.72 -4.54
CA ALA A 225 -7.53 8.40 -5.07
C ALA A 225 -8.80 7.59 -4.78
N LEU A 226 -8.83 6.28 -5.05
CA LEU A 226 -10.00 5.42 -4.80
C LEU A 226 -10.40 5.41 -3.34
N ARG A 227 -9.41 5.40 -2.44
CA ARG A 227 -9.65 5.49 -1.00
C ARG A 227 -10.24 6.85 -0.62
N GLU A 228 -9.65 7.94 -1.11
CA GLU A 228 -10.14 9.30 -0.86
C GLU A 228 -11.59 9.46 -1.32
N TRP A 229 -11.90 9.01 -2.54
CA TRP A 229 -13.27 8.98 -3.05
C TRP A 229 -14.18 8.10 -2.17
N ALA A 230 -13.75 6.88 -1.83
CA ALA A 230 -14.53 5.96 -1.02
C ALA A 230 -14.89 6.57 0.35
N GLU A 231 -13.92 7.19 1.03
CA GLU A 231 -14.12 7.78 2.35
C GLU A 231 -14.93 9.08 2.28
N LYS A 232 -14.50 10.03 1.45
CA LYS A 232 -15.05 11.41 1.42
C LYS A 232 -16.31 11.57 0.59
N GLN A 233 -16.44 10.82 -0.50
CA GLN A 233 -17.57 10.97 -1.42
C GLN A 233 -18.66 9.92 -1.20
N PHE A 234 -18.29 8.70 -0.78
CA PHE A 234 -19.25 7.62 -0.60
C PHE A 234 -19.60 7.39 0.88
N LEU A 235 -18.63 7.02 1.72
CA LEU A 235 -18.87 6.59 3.10
C LEU A 235 -19.45 7.70 3.98
N GLU A 236 -18.91 8.92 3.94
CA GLU A 236 -19.42 10.07 4.71
C GLU A 236 -20.90 10.39 4.44
N ARG A 237 -21.50 9.91 3.35
CA ARG A 237 -22.95 10.07 3.10
C ARG A 237 -23.82 9.13 3.93
N TYR A 238 -23.31 7.94 4.25
CA TYR A 238 -24.09 6.86 4.86
C TYR A 238 -23.60 6.48 6.26
N PHE A 239 -22.38 6.85 6.61
CA PHE A 239 -21.72 6.51 7.87
C PHE A 239 -21.15 7.76 8.55
N ASP A 240 -21.13 7.73 9.87
CA ASP A 240 -20.41 8.66 10.73
C ASP A 240 -19.05 8.06 11.11
N ARG A 241 -18.02 8.91 11.23
CA ARG A 241 -16.73 8.51 11.77
C ARG A 241 -16.81 8.47 13.30
N THR A 242 -16.43 7.34 13.88
CA THR A 242 -16.47 7.09 15.33
C THR A 242 -15.16 6.47 15.83
N GLY A 243 -15.08 6.27 17.16
CA GLY A 243 -13.93 5.66 17.83
C GLY A 243 -12.82 6.68 18.18
N ASN A 244 -11.87 6.23 18.99
CA ASN A 244 -10.66 7.02 19.25
C ASN A 244 -9.92 7.19 17.93
N PHE A 245 -9.66 8.44 17.52
CA PHE A 245 -9.02 8.82 16.24
C PHE A 245 -9.89 8.71 14.97
N GLY A 246 -11.20 8.43 15.08
CA GLY A 246 -12.14 8.55 13.94
C GLY A 246 -11.92 7.53 12.82
N HIS A 247 -11.41 6.34 13.14
CA HIS A 247 -11.12 5.28 12.17
C HIS A 247 -12.27 4.30 11.95
N GLU A 248 -13.29 4.30 12.81
CA GLU A 248 -14.42 3.39 12.69
C GLU A 248 -15.59 4.06 11.96
N TRP A 249 -16.36 3.28 11.20
CA TRP A 249 -17.55 3.76 10.50
C TRP A 249 -18.82 3.20 11.14
N LEU A 250 -19.69 4.08 11.61
CA LEU A 250 -21.00 3.71 12.16
C LEU A 250 -22.11 4.15 11.22
N LEU A 251 -23.05 3.25 10.89
CA LEU A 251 -24.14 3.57 9.97
C LEU A 251 -25.02 4.70 10.56
N LYS A 252 -25.24 5.76 9.77
CA LYS A 252 -26.07 6.91 10.17
C LYS A 252 -27.50 6.50 10.48
N GLU A 253 -28.08 7.08 11.54
CA GLU A 253 -29.52 6.97 11.79
C GLU A 253 -30.29 7.56 10.61
N GLY A 254 -31.13 6.76 9.95
CA GLY A 254 -31.85 7.17 8.74
C GLY A 254 -31.18 6.84 7.41
N ALA A 255 -29.93 6.35 7.37
CA ALA A 255 -29.29 5.90 6.12
C ALA A 255 -30.09 4.82 5.38
N LYS A 256 -30.83 3.98 6.13
CA LYS A 256 -31.72 2.97 5.56
C LYS A 256 -32.92 3.55 4.79
N ALA A 257 -33.28 4.82 5.02
CA ALA A 257 -34.35 5.49 4.30
C ALA A 257 -33.91 5.98 2.91
N SER A 258 -32.60 6.11 2.67
CA SER A 258 -32.02 6.53 1.39
C SER A 258 -30.76 5.71 1.11
N LEU A 259 -30.95 4.42 0.79
CA LEU A 259 -29.85 3.54 0.42
C LEU A 259 -29.20 3.99 -0.90
N PRO A 260 -27.89 3.75 -1.09
CA PRO A 260 -27.26 4.01 -2.38
C PRO A 260 -27.89 3.16 -3.49
N ASN A 261 -27.89 3.69 -4.71
CA ASN A 261 -28.32 2.93 -5.87
C ASN A 261 -27.30 1.84 -6.24
N ALA A 262 -27.70 0.92 -7.13
CA ALA A 262 -26.88 -0.23 -7.52
C ALA A 262 -25.53 0.19 -8.13
N ASP A 263 -25.52 1.18 -9.04
CA ASP A 263 -24.30 1.68 -9.69
C ASP A 263 -23.29 2.22 -8.65
N ALA A 264 -23.75 2.94 -7.63
CA ALA A 264 -22.90 3.48 -6.58
C ALA A 264 -22.31 2.37 -5.69
N ILE A 265 -23.10 1.36 -5.34
CA ILE A 265 -22.62 0.17 -4.62
C ILE A 265 -21.59 -0.58 -5.47
N GLU A 266 -21.88 -0.83 -6.75
CA GLU A 266 -20.98 -1.55 -7.65
C GLU A 266 -19.63 -0.85 -7.75
N PHE A 267 -19.64 0.47 -7.92
CA PHE A 267 -18.41 1.24 -8.00
C PHE A 267 -17.65 1.28 -6.66
N PHE A 268 -18.36 1.31 -5.53
CA PHE A 268 -17.73 1.16 -4.21
C PHE A 268 -17.08 -0.22 -4.01
N LEU A 269 -17.72 -1.30 -4.49
CA LEU A 269 -17.10 -2.63 -4.49
C LEU A 269 -15.87 -2.68 -5.40
N TYR A 270 -15.93 -2.08 -6.58
CA TYR A 270 -14.76 -1.93 -7.45
C TYR A 270 -13.60 -1.22 -6.73
N ALA A 271 -13.87 -0.08 -6.08
CA ALA A 271 -12.87 0.64 -5.30
C ALA A 271 -12.27 -0.23 -4.19
N ALA A 272 -13.11 -0.94 -3.42
CA ALA A 272 -12.66 -1.85 -2.37
C ALA A 272 -11.73 -2.94 -2.91
N LEU A 273 -12.05 -3.54 -4.06
CA LEU A 273 -11.21 -4.57 -4.69
C LEU A 273 -9.85 -4.04 -5.15
N GLN A 274 -9.82 -2.86 -5.78
CA GLN A 274 -8.56 -2.24 -6.22
C GLN A 274 -7.67 -1.84 -5.03
N ILE A 275 -8.26 -1.21 -4.00
CA ILE A 275 -7.55 -0.85 -2.75
C ILE A 275 -6.99 -2.11 -2.07
N GLY A 276 -7.79 -3.18 -2.05
CA GLY A 276 -7.43 -4.44 -1.42
C GLY A 276 -6.17 -5.12 -1.96
N ARG A 277 -5.74 -4.79 -3.18
CA ARG A 277 -4.50 -5.35 -3.75
C ARG A 277 -3.27 -5.01 -2.90
N LYS A 278 -3.29 -3.85 -2.22
CA LYS A 278 -2.24 -3.41 -1.30
C LYS A 278 -2.71 -3.32 0.16
N LYS A 279 -4.01 -3.14 0.40
CA LYS A 279 -4.61 -2.97 1.74
C LYS A 279 -5.74 -3.97 1.97
N PRO A 280 -5.42 -5.26 2.20
CA PRO A 280 -6.42 -6.32 2.31
C PRO A 280 -7.44 -6.10 3.43
N ASP A 281 -7.01 -5.52 4.56
CA ASP A 281 -7.90 -5.22 5.68
C ASP A 281 -8.92 -4.12 5.34
N THR A 282 -8.48 -3.04 4.69
CA THR A 282 -9.37 -1.97 4.21
C THR A 282 -10.41 -2.51 3.21
N ARG A 283 -10.00 -3.41 2.31
CA ARG A 283 -10.98 -4.08 1.42
C ARG A 283 -12.02 -4.85 2.23
N LYS A 284 -11.60 -5.65 3.21
CA LYS A 284 -12.52 -6.43 4.04
C LYS A 284 -13.50 -5.52 4.76
N GLU A 285 -13.00 -4.46 5.39
CA GLU A 285 -13.82 -3.44 6.06
C GLU A 285 -14.85 -2.83 5.09
N TYR A 286 -14.42 -2.39 3.90
CA TYR A 286 -15.34 -1.79 2.93
C TYR A 286 -16.38 -2.78 2.42
N LEU A 287 -16.04 -4.06 2.24
CA LEU A 287 -17.02 -5.09 1.90
C LEU A 287 -18.03 -5.31 3.04
N GLU A 288 -17.59 -5.25 4.30
CA GLU A 288 -18.49 -5.33 5.47
C GLU A 288 -19.43 -4.12 5.52
N LEU A 289 -18.93 -2.91 5.25
CA LEU A 289 -19.77 -1.70 5.15
C LEU A 289 -20.76 -1.78 3.99
N ALA A 290 -20.33 -2.23 2.81
CA ALA A 290 -21.22 -2.43 1.66
C ALA A 290 -22.32 -3.48 1.97
N LYS A 291 -21.98 -4.54 2.70
CA LYS A 291 -22.95 -5.53 3.19
C LYS A 291 -23.97 -4.90 4.15
N GLN A 292 -23.54 -4.00 5.05
CA GLN A 292 -24.46 -3.27 5.93
C GLN A 292 -25.44 -2.38 5.15
N LEU A 293 -25.00 -1.85 4.01
CA LEU A 293 -25.84 -1.11 3.05
C LEU A 293 -26.73 -2.02 2.17
N GLY A 294 -26.72 -3.33 2.39
CA GLY A 294 -27.58 -4.29 1.68
C GLY A 294 -26.98 -4.91 0.42
N SER A 295 -25.67 -4.76 0.18
CA SER A 295 -25.02 -5.40 -0.98
C SER A 295 -24.91 -6.92 -0.83
N GLU A 296 -25.69 -7.66 -1.63
CA GLU A 296 -25.58 -9.13 -1.73
C GLU A 296 -24.22 -9.57 -2.30
N GLN A 297 -23.70 -8.83 -3.28
CA GLN A 297 -22.40 -9.11 -3.88
C GLN A 297 -21.26 -9.00 -2.85
N ALA A 298 -21.31 -7.98 -1.97
CA ALA A 298 -20.36 -7.87 -0.87
C ALA A 298 -20.45 -9.06 0.10
N ALA A 299 -21.67 -9.49 0.44
CA ALA A 299 -21.88 -10.67 1.27
C ALA A 299 -21.29 -11.93 0.63
N ASN A 300 -21.50 -12.10 -0.69
CA ASN A 300 -20.92 -13.21 -1.45
C ASN A 300 -19.38 -13.15 -1.45
N TYR A 301 -18.78 -11.99 -1.71
CA TYR A 301 -17.33 -11.82 -1.65
C TYR A 301 -16.75 -12.18 -0.27
N LEU A 302 -17.41 -11.80 0.81
CA LEU A 302 -16.97 -12.14 2.18
C LEU A 302 -17.13 -13.64 2.47
N GLN A 303 -18.15 -14.31 1.93
CA GLN A 303 -18.47 -15.70 2.27
C GLN A 303 -17.74 -16.73 1.41
N GLN A 304 -17.73 -16.53 0.08
CA GLN A 304 -17.32 -17.51 -0.93
C GLN A 304 -16.32 -16.96 -1.96
N GLY A 305 -15.91 -15.70 -1.84
CA GLY A 305 -15.01 -15.06 -2.80
C GLY A 305 -15.71 -14.65 -4.09
N SER A 306 -14.95 -14.51 -5.18
CA SER A 306 -15.45 -14.03 -6.47
C SER A 306 -16.33 -15.03 -7.22
N GLY A 307 -16.29 -16.30 -6.83
CA GLY A 307 -16.89 -17.40 -7.58
C GLY A 307 -16.05 -17.92 -8.76
N ARG A 308 -14.86 -17.34 -9.01
CA ARG A 308 -13.94 -17.80 -10.05
C ARG A 308 -13.23 -19.12 -9.70
N TYR A 309 -13.04 -19.38 -8.42
CA TYR A 309 -12.29 -20.54 -7.92
C TYR A 309 -13.22 -21.46 -7.11
N GLU A 310 -12.83 -22.73 -7.00
CA GLU A 310 -13.49 -23.67 -6.08
C GLU A 310 -13.37 -23.15 -4.65
N SER A 311 -14.46 -22.63 -4.10
CA SER A 311 -14.47 -22.00 -2.78
C SER A 311 -14.48 -23.02 -1.64
N MET A 312 -14.86 -24.27 -1.91
CA MET A 312 -14.95 -25.33 -0.91
C MET A 312 -14.76 -26.71 -1.54
N ARG A 313 -13.88 -27.51 -0.94
CA ARG A 313 -13.69 -28.94 -1.24
C ARG A 313 -13.85 -29.75 0.03
N GLN A 314 -14.69 -30.77 0.02
CA GLN A 314 -14.93 -31.61 1.20
C GLN A 314 -14.82 -33.09 0.85
N GLY A 315 -13.83 -33.75 1.46
CA GLY A 315 -13.63 -35.20 1.43
C GLY A 315 -13.84 -35.83 2.81
N SER A 316 -13.57 -37.14 2.89
CA SER A 316 -13.61 -37.90 4.15
C SER A 316 -12.37 -37.65 5.03
N LEU A 317 -11.23 -37.30 4.42
CA LEU A 317 -9.94 -37.10 5.08
C LEU A 317 -9.56 -35.61 5.26
N PHE A 318 -10.17 -34.72 4.48
CA PHE A 318 -9.80 -33.32 4.38
C PHE A 318 -11.01 -32.42 4.08
N GLN A 319 -10.95 -31.18 4.53
CA GLN A 319 -11.86 -30.11 4.13
C GLN A 319 -11.05 -28.84 3.83
N GLY A 320 -11.25 -28.28 2.65
CA GLY A 320 -10.65 -27.03 2.18
C GLY A 320 -11.71 -25.97 1.95
N LYS A 321 -11.41 -24.72 2.32
CA LYS A 321 -12.18 -23.54 1.96
C LYS A 321 -11.24 -22.47 1.43
N ALA A 322 -11.57 -21.83 0.31
CA ALA A 322 -10.79 -20.75 -0.25
C ALA A 322 -11.65 -19.51 -0.51
N ASN A 323 -11.03 -18.35 -0.39
CA ASN A 323 -11.62 -17.07 -0.75
C ASN A 323 -10.54 -16.20 -1.39
N ASP A 324 -10.64 -15.98 -2.70
CA ASP A 324 -9.67 -15.22 -3.49
C ASP A 324 -9.76 -13.71 -3.24
N ILE A 325 -10.95 -13.21 -2.91
CA ILE A 325 -11.15 -11.82 -2.54
C ILE A 325 -10.43 -11.54 -1.22
N LEU A 326 -10.60 -12.38 -0.21
CA LEU A 326 -9.94 -12.23 1.09
C LEU A 326 -8.50 -12.77 1.09
N GLN A 327 -8.09 -13.47 0.03
CA GLN A 327 -6.79 -14.13 -0.11
C GLN A 327 -6.54 -15.14 1.02
N THR A 328 -7.54 -15.97 1.33
CA THR A 328 -7.47 -16.95 2.42
C THR A 328 -7.69 -18.38 1.94
N ILE A 329 -6.97 -19.33 2.53
CA ILE A 329 -7.19 -20.78 2.37
C ILE A 329 -7.28 -21.45 3.75
N ASP A 330 -8.43 -21.97 4.12
CA ASP A 330 -8.61 -22.75 5.34
C ASP A 330 -8.53 -24.25 5.02
N ILE A 331 -7.67 -24.98 5.72
CA ILE A 331 -7.43 -26.41 5.59
C ILE A 331 -7.76 -27.09 6.92
N ARG A 332 -8.58 -28.13 6.87
CA ARG A 332 -8.83 -29.02 8.00
C ARG A 332 -8.45 -30.44 7.64
N ILE A 333 -7.48 -31.00 8.35
CA ILE A 333 -7.04 -32.38 8.23
C ILE A 333 -7.85 -33.22 9.23
N ALA A 334 -8.58 -34.22 8.74
CA ALA A 334 -9.41 -35.10 9.58
C ALA A 334 -8.63 -36.31 10.12
N SER A 335 -7.77 -36.89 9.29
CA SER A 335 -6.86 -38.00 9.64
C SER A 335 -5.42 -37.59 9.34
N GLU A 336 -4.50 -37.88 10.26
CA GLU A 336 -3.08 -37.52 10.14
C GLU A 336 -2.33 -38.58 9.33
N GLU A 337 -2.69 -38.70 8.05
CA GLU A 337 -2.15 -39.70 7.12
C GLU A 337 -1.82 -39.07 5.76
N GLU A 338 -0.93 -39.71 5.01
CA GLU A 338 -0.42 -39.21 3.73
C GLU A 338 -1.53 -38.81 2.74
N ALA A 339 -2.58 -39.61 2.63
CA ALA A 339 -3.69 -39.36 1.72
C ALA A 339 -4.43 -38.04 2.04
N ALA A 340 -4.58 -37.69 3.32
CA ALA A 340 -5.21 -36.42 3.72
C ALA A 340 -4.37 -35.21 3.29
N TYR A 341 -3.06 -35.28 3.49
CA TYR A 341 -2.13 -34.23 3.07
C TYR A 341 -2.01 -34.12 1.55
N ARG A 342 -2.10 -35.25 0.84
CA ARG A 342 -2.16 -35.30 -0.62
C ARG A 342 -3.37 -34.54 -1.17
N GLU A 343 -4.57 -34.81 -0.65
CA GLU A 343 -5.80 -34.11 -1.06
C GLU A 343 -5.73 -32.62 -0.77
N ALA A 344 -5.19 -32.23 0.39
CA ALA A 344 -5.00 -30.84 0.77
C ALA A 344 -4.01 -30.12 -0.16
N LEU A 345 -2.87 -30.73 -0.48
CA LEU A 345 -1.89 -30.17 -1.43
C LEU A 345 -2.49 -30.02 -2.82
N ASP A 346 -3.18 -31.05 -3.32
CA ASP A 346 -3.80 -31.01 -4.64
C ASP A 346 -4.87 -29.93 -4.76
N TYR A 347 -5.59 -29.63 -3.67
CA TYR A 347 -6.51 -28.50 -3.60
C TYR A 347 -5.79 -27.16 -3.75
N VAL A 348 -4.74 -26.93 -2.96
CA VAL A 348 -3.97 -25.67 -3.01
C VAL A 348 -3.29 -25.49 -4.38
N ILE A 349 -2.68 -26.55 -4.92
CA ILE A 349 -2.04 -26.52 -6.24
C ILE A 349 -3.07 -26.16 -7.32
N SER A 350 -4.23 -26.82 -7.31
CA SER A 350 -5.32 -26.55 -8.26
C SER A 350 -5.75 -25.08 -8.23
N LEU A 351 -5.85 -24.47 -7.04
CA LEU A 351 -6.20 -23.06 -6.91
C LEU A 351 -5.11 -22.17 -7.54
N LEU A 352 -3.84 -22.40 -7.20
CA LEU A 352 -2.72 -21.61 -7.71
C LEU A 352 -2.55 -21.74 -9.22
N GLU A 353 -2.72 -22.95 -9.78
CA GLU A 353 -2.68 -23.19 -11.24
C GLU A 353 -3.79 -22.44 -11.99
N GLN A 354 -4.91 -22.14 -11.32
CA GLN A 354 -6.01 -21.33 -11.87
C GLN A 354 -5.79 -19.81 -11.73
N GLY A 355 -4.70 -19.41 -11.06
CA GLY A 355 -4.34 -18.00 -10.81
C GLY A 355 -4.82 -17.44 -9.48
N PHE A 356 -5.11 -18.29 -8.49
CA PHE A 356 -5.42 -17.82 -7.13
C PHE A 356 -4.26 -16.97 -6.57
N PRO A 357 -4.52 -15.89 -5.81
CA PRO A 357 -3.47 -15.03 -5.28
C PRO A 357 -2.42 -15.81 -4.48
N LYS A 358 -1.14 -15.65 -4.84
CA LYS A 358 -0.04 -16.44 -4.24
C LYS A 358 0.33 -16.00 -2.83
N GLY A 359 0.14 -14.71 -2.51
CA GLY A 359 0.34 -14.14 -1.18
C GLY A 359 -0.81 -14.40 -0.20
N TYR A 360 -1.34 -15.62 -0.18
CA TYR A 360 -2.51 -15.96 0.63
C TYR A 360 -2.15 -16.23 2.10
N LYS A 361 -3.14 -16.04 2.98
CA LYS A 361 -3.12 -16.52 4.36
C LYS A 361 -3.75 -17.90 4.44
N LEU A 362 -3.11 -18.85 5.11
CA LEU A 362 -3.65 -20.17 5.36
C LEU A 362 -3.89 -20.41 6.85
N THR A 363 -5.04 -21.02 7.12
CA THR A 363 -5.43 -21.49 8.44
C THR A 363 -5.43 -23.00 8.40
N LEU A 364 -4.70 -23.66 9.30
CA LEU A 364 -4.61 -25.10 9.41
C LEU A 364 -5.26 -25.59 10.70
N ARG A 365 -6.25 -26.46 10.56
CA ARG A 365 -6.78 -27.28 11.65
C ARG A 365 -6.25 -28.71 11.50
N SER A 366 -5.15 -29.01 12.18
CA SER A 366 -4.50 -30.32 12.22
C SER A 366 -4.09 -30.67 13.66
N LYS A 367 -4.09 -31.96 13.98
CA LYS A 367 -3.58 -32.51 15.25
C LYS A 367 -2.05 -32.58 15.25
N ALA A 368 -1.43 -32.85 14.11
CA ALA A 368 0.02 -32.91 13.97
C ALA A 368 0.63 -31.51 14.00
N LYS A 369 1.63 -31.29 14.87
CA LYS A 369 2.28 -29.98 15.09
C LYS A 369 3.77 -30.03 14.78
N ASN A 370 4.13 -30.46 13.57
CA ASN A 370 5.53 -30.48 13.14
C ASN A 370 5.93 -29.09 12.63
N TYR A 371 7.22 -28.79 12.76
CA TYR A 371 7.87 -27.59 12.24
C TYR A 371 9.25 -27.99 11.73
N LEU A 372 9.75 -27.30 10.71
CA LEU A 372 11.10 -27.50 10.20
C LEU A 372 12.12 -27.10 11.27
N PRO A 373 13.28 -27.79 11.34
CA PRO A 373 14.33 -27.52 12.32
C PRO A 373 15.17 -26.28 11.96
N VAL A 374 14.53 -25.18 11.56
CA VAL A 374 15.19 -23.93 11.17
C VAL A 374 14.96 -22.88 12.24
N LYS A 375 16.04 -22.35 12.81
CA LYS A 375 15.98 -21.35 13.89
C LYS A 375 15.35 -20.05 13.39
N LYS A 376 14.66 -19.36 14.30
CA LYS A 376 14.02 -18.04 14.10
C LYS A 376 12.87 -17.99 13.07
N LEU A 377 12.51 -19.09 12.41
CA LEU A 377 11.29 -19.13 11.61
C LEU A 377 10.05 -18.91 12.49
N ALA A 378 9.11 -18.10 11.98
CA ALA A 378 7.78 -18.00 12.56
C ALA A 378 7.11 -19.38 12.59
N LYS A 379 6.50 -19.73 13.73
CA LYS A 379 5.69 -20.96 13.87
C LYS A 379 4.28 -20.72 13.36
N SER A 380 4.17 -20.48 12.07
CA SER A 380 2.91 -20.16 11.41
C SER A 380 2.16 -21.41 10.96
N GLN A 381 0.91 -21.26 10.53
CA GLN A 381 0.08 -22.40 10.10
C GLN A 381 0.50 -22.91 8.72
N GLN A 382 1.02 -22.05 7.84
CA GLN A 382 1.66 -22.47 6.59
C GLN A 382 2.91 -23.29 6.86
N HIS A 383 3.75 -22.83 7.79
CA HIS A 383 4.94 -23.58 8.19
C HIS A 383 4.55 -24.97 8.70
N GLN A 384 3.57 -25.05 9.61
CA GLN A 384 3.07 -26.32 10.12
C GLN A 384 2.55 -27.24 9.00
N PHE A 385 1.79 -26.70 8.05
CA PHE A 385 1.23 -27.47 6.93
C PHE A 385 2.33 -28.14 6.09
N PHE A 386 3.33 -27.38 5.65
CA PHE A 386 4.42 -27.94 4.84
C PHE A 386 5.33 -28.84 5.65
N ALA A 387 5.62 -28.51 6.91
CA ALA A 387 6.40 -29.38 7.80
C ALA A 387 5.73 -30.74 8.02
N ASN A 388 4.39 -30.79 8.08
CA ASN A 388 3.63 -32.04 8.12
C ASN A 388 3.67 -32.78 6.78
N CYS A 389 3.55 -32.08 5.65
CA CYS A 389 3.61 -32.71 4.32
C CYS A 389 4.96 -33.41 4.06
N VAL A 390 6.07 -32.79 4.44
CA VAL A 390 7.41 -33.36 4.21
C VAL A 390 7.76 -34.53 5.13
N GLN A 391 6.86 -34.92 6.05
CA GLN A 391 7.00 -36.19 6.77
C GLN A 391 6.72 -37.42 5.87
N TYR A 392 6.13 -37.20 4.69
CA TYR A 392 5.76 -38.25 3.74
C TYR A 392 6.56 -38.10 2.43
N PRO A 393 7.61 -38.93 2.21
CA PRO A 393 8.46 -38.84 1.01
C PRO A 393 7.70 -38.91 -0.32
N ASP A 394 6.61 -39.69 -0.38
CA ASP A 394 5.77 -39.83 -1.58
C ASP A 394 4.98 -38.55 -1.94
N LEU A 395 4.97 -37.54 -1.05
CA LEU A 395 4.43 -36.22 -1.33
C LEU A 395 5.46 -35.25 -1.90
N PHE A 396 6.76 -35.56 -1.87
CA PHE A 396 7.80 -34.61 -2.29
C PHE A 396 7.61 -34.07 -3.72
N PRO A 397 7.27 -34.90 -4.73
CA PRO A 397 6.99 -34.38 -6.08
C PRO A 397 5.81 -33.41 -6.13
N ARG A 398 4.80 -33.60 -5.26
CA ARG A 398 3.64 -32.69 -5.17
C ARG A 398 3.98 -31.41 -4.44
N VAL A 399 4.80 -31.48 -3.39
CA VAL A 399 5.33 -30.29 -2.72
C VAL A 399 6.18 -29.47 -3.71
N ALA A 400 6.99 -30.11 -4.55
CA ALA A 400 7.72 -29.42 -5.61
C ALA A 400 6.77 -28.79 -6.65
N LYS A 401 5.72 -29.51 -7.06
CA LYS A 401 4.66 -28.97 -7.93
C LYS A 401 3.98 -27.74 -7.33
N TYR A 402 3.73 -27.74 -6.01
CA TYR A 402 3.24 -26.56 -5.31
C TYR A 402 4.22 -25.39 -5.42
N VAL A 403 5.53 -25.62 -5.22
CA VAL A 403 6.54 -24.56 -5.35
C VAL A 403 6.50 -23.95 -6.75
N GLU A 404 6.41 -24.76 -7.81
CA GLU A 404 6.31 -24.25 -9.17
C GLU A 404 5.09 -23.34 -9.40
N ALA A 405 3.95 -23.67 -8.79
CA ALA A 405 2.75 -22.84 -8.88
C ALA A 405 2.84 -21.57 -8.01
N ALA A 406 3.46 -21.68 -6.83
CA ALA A 406 3.45 -20.65 -5.79
C ALA A 406 4.56 -19.60 -5.95
N LEU A 407 5.73 -19.96 -6.48
CA LEU A 407 6.91 -19.11 -6.46
C LEU A 407 6.65 -17.79 -7.22
N GLU A 408 6.83 -16.67 -6.53
CA GLU A 408 6.66 -15.32 -7.08
C GLU A 408 7.45 -14.33 -6.24
N GLU A 409 8.37 -13.64 -6.91
CA GLU A 409 9.18 -12.57 -6.32
C GLU A 409 8.25 -11.46 -5.79
N PHE A 410 8.54 -10.96 -4.58
CA PHE A 410 7.78 -9.89 -3.92
C PHE A 410 6.33 -10.22 -3.53
N ALA A 411 5.93 -11.49 -3.60
CA ALA A 411 4.75 -11.98 -2.91
C ALA A 411 5.11 -12.47 -1.50
N TRP A 412 4.20 -12.32 -0.54
CA TRP A 412 4.40 -12.69 0.86
C TRP A 412 3.22 -13.51 1.38
N TYR A 413 3.48 -14.55 2.18
CA TYR A 413 2.39 -15.20 2.91
C TYR A 413 1.71 -14.24 3.89
N GLY A 414 0.38 -14.33 4.00
CA GLY A 414 -0.43 -13.46 4.86
C GLY A 414 -0.65 -13.98 6.29
N ASP A 415 0.11 -14.98 6.75
CA ASP A 415 -0.01 -15.59 8.08
C ASP A 415 1.07 -15.16 9.08
N VAL A 416 1.93 -14.21 8.70
CA VAL A 416 2.97 -13.62 9.53
C VAL A 416 2.94 -12.10 9.42
N GLU A 417 3.44 -11.43 10.46
CA GLU A 417 3.61 -9.97 10.43
C GLU A 417 4.58 -9.55 9.32
N PRO A 418 4.27 -8.51 8.52
CA PRO A 418 5.18 -7.97 7.53
C PRO A 418 6.52 -7.52 8.11
N GLY A 419 7.58 -7.57 7.30
CA GLY A 419 8.96 -7.25 7.70
C GLY A 419 9.85 -8.50 7.73
N GLU A 420 10.76 -8.59 8.70
CA GLU A 420 11.82 -9.62 8.75
C GLU A 420 11.32 -11.07 8.64
N LYS A 421 10.13 -11.35 9.18
CA LYS A 421 9.54 -12.71 9.20
C LYS A 421 8.74 -13.05 7.95
N SER A 422 8.62 -12.12 7.01
CA SER A 422 7.91 -12.34 5.75
C SER A 422 8.59 -13.48 4.99
N ALA A 423 7.77 -14.41 4.52
CA ALA A 423 8.24 -15.55 3.76
C ALA A 423 7.57 -15.51 2.38
N MET A 424 8.40 -15.63 1.34
CA MET A 424 7.92 -15.76 -0.04
C MET A 424 7.09 -17.04 -0.19
N PRO A 425 6.00 -17.04 -0.97
CA PRO A 425 5.31 -18.25 -1.35
C PRO A 425 6.29 -19.31 -1.89
N GLY A 426 6.28 -20.48 -1.25
CA GLY A 426 7.24 -21.56 -1.49
C GLY A 426 8.29 -21.78 -0.41
N THR A 427 8.63 -20.80 0.45
CA THR A 427 9.75 -20.90 1.42
C THR A 427 9.74 -22.19 2.24
N TYR A 428 8.67 -22.48 2.97
CA TYR A 428 8.60 -23.67 3.84
C TYR A 428 8.63 -24.98 3.04
N ALA A 429 8.04 -25.00 1.84
CA ALA A 429 8.05 -26.17 0.97
C ALA A 429 9.46 -26.45 0.44
N VAL A 430 10.16 -25.44 -0.06
CA VAL A 430 11.54 -25.55 -0.55
C VAL A 430 12.48 -25.95 0.57
N PHE A 431 12.37 -25.32 1.75
CA PHE A 431 13.21 -25.66 2.90
C PHE A 431 12.99 -27.10 3.35
N GLY A 432 11.73 -27.54 3.41
CA GLY A 432 11.40 -28.93 3.71
C GLY A 432 11.98 -29.89 2.68
N LEU A 433 11.81 -29.64 1.39
CA LEU A 433 12.37 -30.52 0.36
C LEU A 433 13.90 -30.58 0.41
N GLY A 434 14.57 -29.43 0.54
CA GLY A 434 16.03 -29.35 0.58
C GLY A 434 16.66 -29.97 1.83
N LEU A 435 15.96 -30.00 2.97
CA LEU A 435 16.43 -30.67 4.18
C LEU A 435 16.28 -32.20 4.12
N TYR A 436 15.31 -32.72 3.37
CA TYR A 436 14.96 -34.15 3.40
C TYR A 436 15.37 -34.90 2.13
N SER A 437 15.73 -34.23 1.04
CA SER A 437 16.15 -34.91 -0.21
C SER A 437 17.04 -34.03 -1.11
N GLU A 438 18.20 -34.59 -1.48
CA GLU A 438 19.18 -33.94 -2.35
C GLU A 438 18.68 -33.72 -3.79
N VAL A 439 17.68 -34.49 -4.23
CA VAL A 439 17.07 -34.37 -5.56
C VAL A 439 16.50 -32.97 -5.81
N TYR A 440 16.13 -32.24 -4.75
CA TYR A 440 15.53 -30.91 -4.83
C TYR A 440 16.54 -29.76 -4.61
N TYR A 441 17.83 -30.03 -4.54
CA TYR A 441 18.86 -28.97 -4.47
C TYR A 441 18.75 -27.92 -5.59
N PRO A 442 18.50 -28.28 -6.87
CA PRO A 442 18.29 -27.28 -7.91
C PRO A 442 17.12 -26.33 -7.61
N LEU A 443 16.06 -26.84 -6.97
CA LEU A 443 14.90 -26.02 -6.57
C LEU A 443 15.26 -25.06 -5.43
N VAL A 444 16.10 -25.50 -4.48
CA VAL A 444 16.64 -24.64 -3.42
C VAL A 444 17.46 -23.49 -4.02
N GLN A 445 18.34 -23.78 -4.98
CA GLN A 445 19.17 -22.76 -5.61
C GLN A 445 18.32 -21.73 -6.36
N ARG A 446 17.37 -22.18 -7.19
CA ARG A 446 16.43 -21.28 -7.89
C ARG A 446 15.60 -20.43 -6.92
N TYR A 447 15.17 -21.01 -5.80
CA TYR A 447 14.47 -20.25 -4.77
C TYR A 447 15.36 -19.13 -4.21
N MET A 448 16.62 -19.43 -3.87
CA MET A 448 17.54 -18.44 -3.29
C MET A 448 17.87 -17.29 -4.24
N GLU A 449 17.86 -17.53 -5.55
CA GLU A 449 18.05 -16.48 -6.57
C GLU A 449 16.87 -15.50 -6.67
N LEU A 450 15.69 -15.88 -6.19
CA LEU A 450 14.48 -15.04 -6.17
C LEU A 450 14.23 -14.36 -4.82
N VAL A 451 15.06 -14.63 -3.83
CA VAL A 451 14.89 -14.02 -2.50
C VAL A 451 15.26 -12.55 -2.57
N ASP A 452 14.33 -11.70 -2.14
CA ASP A 452 14.61 -10.31 -1.78
C ASP A 452 15.44 -10.28 -0.48
N THR A 453 16.76 -10.21 -0.63
CA THR A 453 17.74 -10.23 0.46
C THR A 453 17.75 -8.96 1.30
N GLU A 454 17.15 -7.87 0.82
CA GLU A 454 17.04 -6.61 1.57
C GLU A 454 15.92 -6.71 2.62
N HIS A 455 14.79 -7.33 2.27
CA HIS A 455 13.57 -7.28 3.07
C HIS A 455 13.23 -8.56 3.84
N GLN A 456 13.93 -9.69 3.58
CA GLN A 456 13.69 -10.98 4.26
C GLN A 456 14.88 -11.45 5.08
N SER A 457 14.61 -12.11 6.21
CA SER A 457 15.63 -12.82 7.01
C SER A 457 15.28 -14.28 7.32
N VAL A 458 14.20 -14.82 6.73
CA VAL A 458 13.75 -16.20 6.97
C VAL A 458 14.75 -17.26 6.51
N GLN A 459 15.64 -16.91 5.57
CA GLN A 459 16.71 -17.73 5.01
C GLN A 459 17.94 -17.82 5.92
N ASP A 460 18.14 -16.86 6.83
CA ASP A 460 19.38 -16.73 7.60
C ASP A 460 19.68 -17.97 8.45
N GLY A 461 18.63 -18.55 9.04
CA GLY A 461 18.73 -19.77 9.84
C GLY A 461 18.82 -21.06 9.01
N TYR A 462 18.51 -21.00 7.71
CA TYR A 462 18.42 -22.19 6.88
C TYR A 462 19.79 -22.81 6.58
N ALA A 463 20.83 -21.98 6.43
CA ALA A 463 22.20 -22.45 6.23
C ALA A 463 22.68 -23.39 7.36
N GLU A 464 22.35 -23.06 8.61
CA GLU A 464 22.72 -23.87 9.76
C GLU A 464 21.97 -25.21 9.75
N ALA A 465 20.66 -25.18 9.49
CA ALA A 465 19.83 -26.39 9.40
C ALA A 465 20.27 -27.31 8.25
N PHE A 466 20.65 -26.74 7.10
CA PHE A 466 21.11 -27.48 5.94
C PHE A 466 22.40 -28.26 6.24
N VAL A 467 23.38 -27.62 6.88
CA VAL A 467 24.64 -28.27 7.27
C VAL A 467 24.43 -29.28 8.39
N GLU A 468 23.51 -29.03 9.33
CA GLU A 468 23.14 -30.01 10.35
C GLU A 468 22.50 -31.27 9.76
N ALA A 469 21.71 -31.13 8.69
CA ALA A 469 21.02 -32.26 8.04
C ALA A 469 21.95 -33.11 7.15
N HIS A 470 22.81 -32.47 6.35
CA HIS A 470 23.58 -33.15 5.29
C HIS A 470 25.09 -33.20 5.53
N GLY A 471 25.57 -32.48 6.54
CA GLY A 471 27.00 -32.18 6.67
C GLY A 471 27.48 -31.28 5.54
N LEU A 472 28.79 -31.28 5.29
CA LEU A 472 29.39 -30.53 4.19
C LEU A 472 30.31 -31.45 3.38
N SER A 473 30.05 -31.57 2.08
CA SER A 473 30.94 -32.18 1.12
C SER A 473 31.11 -31.29 -0.12
N VAL A 474 32.02 -31.68 -1.02
CA VAL A 474 32.22 -31.01 -2.31
C VAL A 474 30.90 -30.90 -3.10
N GLN A 475 30.03 -31.92 -3.02
CA GLN A 475 28.77 -31.95 -3.76
C GLN A 475 27.74 -30.94 -3.26
N GLN A 476 27.71 -30.65 -1.95
CA GLN A 476 26.78 -29.67 -1.38
C GLN A 476 27.29 -28.22 -1.48
N MET A 477 28.55 -27.99 -1.87
CA MET A 477 29.15 -26.66 -1.91
C MET A 477 28.37 -25.65 -2.78
N PRO A 478 27.93 -25.98 -4.01
CA PRO A 478 27.18 -25.03 -4.84
C PRO A 478 25.86 -24.60 -4.19
N VAL A 479 25.18 -25.54 -3.53
CA VAL A 479 23.89 -25.31 -2.86
C VAL A 479 24.10 -24.48 -1.61
N LEU A 480 25.13 -24.77 -0.82
CA LEU A 480 25.50 -23.97 0.35
C LEU A 480 25.78 -22.51 -0.05
N ILE A 481 26.52 -22.28 -1.14
CA ILE A 481 26.82 -20.92 -1.60
C ILE A 481 25.54 -20.19 -2.02
N SER A 482 24.62 -20.85 -2.75
CA SER A 482 23.31 -20.27 -3.04
C SER A 482 22.52 -19.94 -1.78
N ILE A 483 22.49 -20.84 -0.78
CA ILE A 483 21.82 -20.61 0.51
C ILE A 483 22.43 -19.41 1.25
N LEU A 484 23.76 -19.29 1.25
CA LEU A 484 24.44 -18.18 1.89
C LEU A 484 24.11 -16.86 1.20
N LEU A 485 24.19 -16.81 -0.13
CA LEU A 485 23.86 -15.63 -0.93
C LEU A 485 22.40 -15.19 -0.81
N GLY A 486 21.47 -16.13 -0.63
CA GLY A 486 20.05 -15.82 -0.39
C GLY A 486 19.72 -15.40 1.05
N GLY A 487 20.71 -15.20 1.92
CA GLY A 487 20.50 -14.65 3.26
C GLY A 487 20.35 -13.12 3.24
N ASN A 488 19.84 -12.56 4.34
CA ASN A 488 19.71 -11.11 4.48
C ASN A 488 21.07 -10.42 4.35
N GLU A 489 21.13 -9.21 3.78
CA GLU A 489 22.40 -8.47 3.64
C GLU A 489 23.11 -8.22 4.98
N SER A 490 22.35 -8.12 6.07
CA SER A 490 22.87 -7.96 7.44
C SER A 490 23.10 -9.28 8.18
N ALA A 491 22.96 -10.43 7.52
CA ALA A 491 23.08 -11.74 8.15
C ALA A 491 24.51 -12.00 8.65
N GLY A 492 24.62 -12.45 9.90
CA GLY A 492 25.90 -12.79 10.53
C GLY A 492 26.49 -14.13 10.07
N ALA A 493 27.69 -14.42 10.57
CA ALA A 493 28.37 -15.69 10.33
C ALA A 493 27.58 -16.92 10.84
N VAL A 494 27.65 -18.02 10.10
CA VAL A 494 26.97 -19.28 10.37
C VAL A 494 27.88 -20.19 11.21
N LYS A 495 27.38 -20.70 12.34
CA LYS A 495 28.22 -21.34 13.37
C LYS A 495 28.77 -22.73 13.00
N ASN A 496 28.10 -23.45 12.11
CA ASN A 496 28.40 -24.87 11.85
C ASN A 496 29.11 -25.12 10.51
N ILE A 497 29.50 -24.08 9.78
CA ILE A 497 30.24 -24.24 8.52
C ILE A 497 31.74 -24.35 8.84
N VAL A 498 32.33 -25.52 8.52
CA VAL A 498 33.74 -25.79 8.75
C VAL A 498 34.40 -26.24 7.44
N ILE A 499 35.34 -25.44 6.93
CA ILE A 499 36.17 -25.77 5.76
C ILE A 499 37.53 -26.28 6.23
N ASP A 500 37.65 -27.55 6.61
CA ASP A 500 38.84 -28.15 7.24
C ASP A 500 39.61 -29.14 6.37
N SER A 501 39.14 -29.43 5.16
CA SER A 501 39.83 -30.26 4.18
C SER A 501 40.24 -29.49 2.94
N LEU A 502 41.24 -30.00 2.23
CA LEU A 502 41.72 -29.41 0.98
C LEU A 502 40.62 -29.45 -0.08
N GLU A 503 39.88 -30.55 -0.16
CA GLU A 503 38.80 -30.77 -1.12
C GLU A 503 37.66 -29.75 -0.93
N LEU A 504 37.27 -29.47 0.32
CA LEU A 504 36.25 -28.46 0.62
C LEU A 504 36.72 -27.05 0.29
N ALA A 505 37.99 -26.74 0.59
CA ALA A 505 38.56 -25.44 0.26
C ALA A 505 38.70 -25.25 -1.26
N ASP A 506 39.08 -26.29 -1.98
CA ASP A 506 39.11 -26.30 -3.45
C ASP A 506 37.74 -26.08 -4.05
N ALA A 507 36.72 -26.78 -3.55
CA ALA A 507 35.33 -26.59 -3.99
C ALA A 507 34.85 -25.15 -3.73
N LEU A 508 35.13 -24.61 -2.54
CA LEU A 508 34.75 -23.23 -2.21
C LEU A 508 35.45 -22.21 -3.11
N VAL A 509 36.75 -22.36 -3.36
CA VAL A 509 37.51 -21.50 -4.29
C VAL A 509 36.94 -21.59 -5.70
N HIS A 510 36.64 -22.81 -6.17
CA HIS A 510 36.11 -23.04 -7.50
C HIS A 510 34.76 -22.34 -7.72
N GLU A 511 33.81 -22.56 -6.80
CA GLU A 511 32.48 -21.97 -6.90
C GLU A 511 32.49 -20.44 -6.77
N LEU A 512 33.32 -19.89 -5.88
CA LEU A 512 33.43 -18.44 -5.70
C LEU A 512 34.17 -17.73 -6.84
N ALA A 513 35.02 -18.43 -7.60
CA ALA A 513 35.76 -17.83 -8.71
C ALA A 513 34.82 -17.22 -9.77
N ALA A 514 33.61 -17.77 -9.96
CA ALA A 514 32.62 -17.25 -10.89
C ALA A 514 31.72 -16.13 -10.32
N LYS A 515 31.84 -15.78 -9.03
CA LYS A 515 31.00 -14.79 -8.35
C LYS A 515 31.59 -13.38 -8.39
N GLU A 516 30.75 -12.37 -8.23
CA GLU A 516 31.19 -10.97 -8.15
C GLU A 516 31.94 -10.69 -6.84
N ASP A 517 32.77 -9.64 -6.81
CA ASP A 517 33.63 -9.34 -5.65
C ASP A 517 32.83 -9.21 -4.34
N TYR A 518 31.69 -8.50 -4.35
CA TYR A 518 30.85 -8.35 -3.15
C TYR A 518 30.19 -9.67 -2.73
N GLN A 519 29.82 -10.54 -3.68
CA GLN A 519 29.24 -11.85 -3.40
C GLN A 519 30.27 -12.78 -2.73
N ARG A 520 31.51 -12.77 -3.24
CA ARG A 520 32.62 -13.53 -2.63
C ARG A 520 32.84 -13.05 -1.20
N GLU A 521 32.98 -11.75 -1.02
CA GLU A 521 33.22 -11.16 0.30
C GLU A 521 32.11 -11.51 1.29
N TYR A 522 30.85 -11.38 0.87
CA TYR A 522 29.69 -11.71 1.68
C TYR A 522 29.66 -13.19 2.09
N VAL A 523 29.84 -14.13 1.14
CA VAL A 523 29.89 -15.57 1.45
C VAL A 523 31.04 -15.89 2.40
N LEU A 524 32.22 -15.32 2.16
CA LEU A 524 33.39 -15.53 3.02
C LEU A 524 33.16 -14.97 4.43
N TYR A 525 32.50 -13.83 4.55
CA TYR A 525 32.07 -13.30 5.84
C TYR A 525 31.10 -14.25 6.55
N ARG A 526 30.11 -14.79 5.83
CA ARG A 526 29.15 -15.74 6.39
C ARG A 526 29.81 -17.04 6.86
N ILE A 527 30.88 -17.50 6.22
CA ILE A 527 31.62 -18.72 6.60
C ILE A 527 32.63 -18.46 7.73
N PHE A 528 33.48 -17.45 7.58
CA PHE A 528 34.64 -17.25 8.46
C PHE A 528 34.45 -16.13 9.50
N GLY A 529 33.38 -15.35 9.39
CA GLY A 529 33.17 -14.12 10.15
C GLY A 529 34.02 -13.00 9.60
N SER A 530 34.99 -12.51 10.37
CA SER A 530 35.81 -11.38 9.93
C SER A 530 37.03 -11.82 9.12
N ARG A 531 37.52 -10.94 8.26
CA ARG A 531 38.81 -11.08 7.57
C ARG A 531 39.95 -11.42 8.53
N SER A 532 39.96 -10.80 9.72
CA SER A 532 40.97 -11.06 10.77
C SER A 532 40.95 -12.50 11.28
N LYS A 533 39.76 -13.12 11.41
CA LYS A 533 39.62 -14.53 11.82
C LYS A 533 40.16 -15.46 10.74
N LEU A 534 39.84 -15.21 9.46
CA LEU A 534 40.39 -15.97 8.35
C LEU A 534 41.92 -15.83 8.25
N ALA A 535 42.46 -14.62 8.41
CA ALA A 535 43.91 -14.39 8.42
C ALA A 535 44.62 -15.15 9.55
N GLN A 536 44.04 -15.14 10.75
CA GLN A 536 44.59 -15.89 11.89
C GLN A 536 44.57 -17.39 11.64
N ARG A 537 43.48 -17.90 11.03
CA ARG A 537 43.37 -19.31 10.64
C ARG A 537 44.42 -19.70 9.61
N ALA A 538 44.54 -18.96 8.51
CA ALA A 538 45.54 -19.20 7.48
C ALA A 538 46.99 -19.13 8.00
N LYS A 539 47.26 -18.28 8.99
CA LYS A 539 48.59 -18.20 9.64
C LYS A 539 48.92 -19.44 10.47
N LYS A 540 47.92 -20.05 11.12
CA LYS A 540 48.07 -21.24 11.96
C LYS A 540 48.08 -22.55 11.17
N GLU A 541 47.55 -22.54 9.95
CA GLU A 541 47.50 -23.68 9.06
C GLU A 541 48.90 -24.04 8.51
N THR A 542 49.25 -25.32 8.59
CA THR A 542 50.55 -25.86 8.14
C THR A 542 50.41 -26.89 7.02
N SER A 543 49.20 -27.35 6.74
CA SER A 543 48.89 -28.26 5.63
C SER A 543 48.72 -27.51 4.30
N PRO A 544 48.59 -28.24 3.15
CA PRO A 544 48.31 -27.63 1.85
C PRO A 544 47.02 -26.77 1.80
N LEU A 545 46.12 -26.92 2.78
CA LEU A 545 44.94 -26.08 2.96
C LEU A 545 45.29 -24.58 3.08
N LYS A 546 46.49 -24.27 3.59
CA LYS A 546 46.98 -22.90 3.77
C LYS A 546 46.89 -22.06 2.49
N ASP A 547 47.26 -22.62 1.35
CA ASP A 547 47.31 -21.89 0.08
C ASP A 547 45.89 -21.50 -0.37
N LYS A 548 44.91 -22.38 -0.17
CA LYS A 548 43.50 -22.10 -0.47
C LYS A 548 42.92 -21.06 0.47
N LEU A 549 43.22 -21.13 1.77
CA LEU A 549 42.81 -20.11 2.73
C LEU A 549 43.41 -18.73 2.40
N GLN A 550 44.62 -18.66 1.85
CA GLN A 550 45.23 -17.40 1.40
C GLN A 550 44.53 -16.81 0.17
N ILE A 551 44.12 -17.64 -0.79
CA ILE A 551 43.30 -17.20 -1.94
C ILE A 551 41.99 -16.59 -1.44
N LEU A 552 41.26 -17.31 -0.58
CA LEU A 552 40.00 -16.82 0.00
C LEU A 552 40.21 -15.53 0.79
N LEU A 553 41.30 -15.42 1.55
CA LEU A 553 41.64 -14.20 2.29
C LEU A 553 41.90 -12.99 1.38
N ALA A 554 42.41 -13.20 0.17
CA ALA A 554 42.62 -12.12 -0.80
C ALA A 554 41.30 -11.57 -1.38
N TRP A 555 40.23 -12.36 -1.33
CA TRP A 555 38.89 -11.96 -1.79
C TRP A 555 38.05 -11.26 -0.72
N MET A 556 38.44 -11.31 0.56
CA MET A 556 37.84 -10.46 1.60
C MET A 556 38.60 -9.13 1.68
N ARG A 557 37.94 -8.01 1.34
CA ARG A 557 38.55 -6.69 1.39
C ARG A 557 38.44 -6.02 2.76
#